data_AF-A0A3B9ETG8-F1
#
_entry.id   AF-A0A3B9ETG8-F1
#
_cell.length_a   1.000
_cell.length_b   1.000
_cell.length_c   1.000
_cell.angle_alpha   90.00
_cell.angle_beta   90.00
_cell.angle_gamma   90.00
#
_symmetry.space_group_name_H-M   'P 1'
#
loop_
_entity.id
_entity.type
_entity.pdbx_description
1 polymer ?
#
loop_
_entity_poly.entity_id
_entity_poly.type
_entity_poly.pdbx_seq_one_letter_code
_entity_poly.pdbx_strand_id
1 'polypeptide(L)' 'VVKDDVMYVQAGGGVVHDSSPEGEYQESINKSRALVSAAAEAVKFAG' A
#
# COMPACT_ATOMS: atom_id res chain seq x y z
N VAL A 1 -3.05 8.76 -4.49
CA VAL A 1 -3.05 10.13 -5.07
C VAL A 1 -1.67 10.73 -4.90
N VAL A 2 -1.16 11.49 -5.87
CA VAL A 2 0.07 12.28 -5.69
C VAL A 2 -0.31 13.75 -5.53
N LYS A 3 0.17 14.40 -4.48
CA LYS A 3 -0.08 15.82 -4.21
C LYS A 3 1.13 16.38 -3.46
N ASP A 4 1.56 17.58 -3.84
CA ASP A 4 2.70 18.28 -3.21
C ASP A 4 3.95 17.38 -3.12
N ASP A 5 4.26 16.69 -4.22
CA ASP A 5 5.35 15.70 -4.36
C ASP A 5 5.27 14.50 -3.41
N VAL A 6 4.15 14.29 -2.72
CA VAL A 6 3.90 13.15 -1.84
C VAL A 6 2.91 12.18 -2.47
N MET A 7 3.30 10.90 -2.56
CA MET A 7 2.40 9.82 -2.93
C MET A 7 1.67 9.27 -1.70
N TYR A 8 0.36 9.47 -1.66
CA TYR A 8 -0.54 8.89 -0.67
C TYR A 8 -1.13 7.57 -1.18
N VAL A 9 -0.88 6.50 -0.42
CA VAL A 9 -1.43 5.16 -0.66
C VAL A 9 -2.33 4.77 0.49
N GLN A 10 -3.56 4.41 0.16
CA GLN A 10 -4.53 3.85 1.11
C GLN A 10 -4.80 2.39 0.73
N ALA A 11 -4.78 1.52 1.72
CA ALA A 11 -5.11 0.11 1.59
C ALA A 11 -5.89 -0.34 2.82
N GLY A 12 -6.70 -1.39 2.64
CA GLY A 12 -7.54 -1.97 3.68
C GLY A 12 -7.95 -3.40 3.33
N GLY A 13 -8.59 -4.05 4.28
CA GLY A 13 -9.18 -5.38 4.18
C GLY A 13 -10.64 -5.38 4.63
N GLY A 14 -11.38 -6.43 4.27
CA GLY A 14 -12.74 -6.64 4.76
C GLY A 14 -12.71 -7.51 5.99
N VAL A 15 -13.19 -7.01 7.13
CA VAL A 15 -13.22 -7.77 8.38
C VAL A 15 -14.43 -8.71 8.39
N VAL A 16 -14.18 -9.99 8.66
CA VAL A 16 -15.21 -11.03 8.87
C VAL A 16 -15.10 -11.62 10.27
N HIS A 17 -16.02 -12.54 10.63
CA HIS A 17 -16.15 -13.05 11.99
C HIS A 17 -14.87 -13.70 12.54
N ASP A 18 -14.08 -14.35 11.67
CA ASP A 18 -12.86 -15.07 11.99
C ASP A 18 -11.57 -14.30 11.65
N SER A 19 -11.68 -13.04 11.22
CA SER A 19 -10.53 -12.16 10.99
C SER A 19 -9.77 -11.90 12.30
N SER A 20 -8.43 -11.82 12.21
CA SER A 20 -7.58 -11.32 13.29
C SER A 20 -7.09 -9.89 12.99
N PRO A 21 -7.01 -9.00 14.00
CA PRO A 21 -6.50 -7.64 13.80
C PRO A 21 -5.11 -7.60 13.14
N GLU A 22 -4.22 -8.50 13.55
CA GLU A 22 -2.86 -8.59 13.01
C GLU A 22 -2.85 -9.05 11.54
N GLY A 23 -3.73 -9.99 11.18
CA GLY A 23 -3.88 -10.49 9.82
C GLY A 23 -4.35 -9.39 8.87
N GLU A 24 -5.41 -8.68 9.23
CA GLU A 24 -5.98 -7.58 8.44
C GLU A 24 -5.01 -6.39 8.31
N TYR A 25 -4.25 -6.12 9.38
CA TYR A 25 -3.17 -5.13 9.34
C TYR A 25 -2.08 -5.53 8.35
N GLN A 26 -1.62 -6.78 8.40
CA GLN A 26 -0.60 -7.26 7.49
C GLN A 26 -1.09 -7.31 6.03
N GLU A 27 -2.36 -7.65 5.81
CA GLU A 27 -3.00 -7.58 4.50
C GLU A 27 -2.99 -6.16 3.94
N SER A 28 -3.38 -5.17 4.76
CA SER A 28 -3.38 -3.75 4.37
C SER A 28 -1.98 -3.28 3.99
N ILE A 29 -0.96 -3.66 4.77
CA ILE A 29 0.46 -3.42 4.42
C ILE A 29 0.81 -4.07 3.08
N ASN A 30 0.50 -5.36 2.91
CA ASN A 30 0.87 -6.11 1.72
C ASN A 30 0.24 -5.51 0.45
N LYS A 31 -1.04 -5.12 0.52
CA LYS A 31 -1.74 -4.45 -0.58
C LYS A 31 -1.11 -3.10 -0.95
N SER A 32 -0.75 -2.29 0.05
CA SER A 32 -0.10 -0.99 -0.19
C SER A 32 1.31 -1.12 -0.77
N ARG A 33 2.04 -2.18 -0.40
CA ARG A 33 3.45 -2.39 -0.78
C ARG A 33 3.66 -2.43 -2.28
N ALA A 34 2.74 -3.02 -3.04
CA ALA A 34 2.84 -3.10 -4.50
C ALA A 34 2.96 -1.70 -5.14
N LEU A 35 2.15 -0.75 -4.69
CA LEU A 35 2.16 0.62 -5.22
C LEU A 35 3.43 1.38 -4.81
N VAL A 36 3.88 1.20 -3.56
CA VAL A 36 5.13 1.80 -3.07
C VAL A 36 6.34 1.28 -3.85
N SER A 37 6.42 -0.04 -4.06
CA SER A 37 7.49 -0.65 -4.84
C SER A 37 7.48 -0.18 -6.29
N ALA A 38 6.31 -0.11 -6.93
CA ALA A 38 6.18 0.38 -8.31
C ALA A 38 6.66 1.84 -8.43
N ALA A 39 6.32 2.70 -7.48
CA ALA A 39 6.81 4.08 -7.45
C ALA A 39 8.33 4.14 -7.28
N ALA A 40 8.91 3.31 -6.41
CA ALA A 40 10.35 3.23 -6.20
C ALA A 40 11.10 2.75 -7.47
N GLU A 41 10.54 1.79 -8.20
CA GLU A 41 11.11 1.36 -9.49
C GLU A 41 10.98 2.46 -10.55
N ALA A 42 9.83 3.14 -10.65
CA ALA A 42 9.60 4.19 -11.63
C ALA A 42 10.65 5.33 -11.53
N VAL A 43 11.04 5.70 -10.30
CA VAL A 43 12.10 6.71 -10.07
C VAL A 43 13.44 6.30 -10.69
N LYS A 44 13.76 5.00 -10.76
CA LYS A 44 15.04 4.53 -11.34
C LYS A 44 15.13 4.72 -12.85
N PHE A 45 14.00 4.81 -13.54
CA PHE A 45 13.90 4.93 -15.00
C PHE A 45 13.43 6.32 -15.46
N ALA A 46 13.20 7.24 -14.52
CA ALA A 46 12.72 8.59 -14.80
C ALA A 46 13.85 9.59 -15.17
N GLY A 47 15.10 9.12 -15.24
CA GLY A 47 16.30 9.89 -15.60
C GLY A 47 16.79 9.58 -17.01
#